data_AF-A0A497K2N7-F1
#
_entry.id   AF-A0A497K2N7-F1
#
_cell.length_a   1.000
_cell.length_b   1.000
_cell.length_c   1.000
_cell.angle_alpha   90.00
_cell.angle_beta   90.00
_cell.angle_gamma   90.00
#
_symmetry.space_group_name_H-M   'P 1'
#
loop_
_entity.id
_entity.type
_entity.pdbx_description
1 polymer ?
#
loop_
_entity_poly.entity_id
_entity_poly.type
_entity_poly.pdbx_seq_one_letter_code
_entity_poly.pdbx_strand_id
1 'polypeptide(L)'
;MPYWEATVNLPAEMVYHAILNYVKAGKFSKGAKVKRLMEPTYIEVEPGDAAFGERVKIRITPQGDRSQVQLNFDFRGVAAVWLALFAFDLVALIITHDIRALIGLSFAIMILIMITGSMVGRYMDRLSKFLSFVEQTGVIPEFKKEAEEKLPADVEALYERLIHTYSAVYGRDVRMVERKIRSYMRTGLSREEAIKKLAESEGFLERAEK
;
A
#
# COMPACT_ATOMS: atom_id res chain seq x y z
N MET A 1 -16.73 -12.49 -10.30
CA MET A 1 -16.07 -13.59 -9.56
C MET A 1 -14.99 -13.01 -8.68
N PRO A 2 -14.78 -13.53 -7.46
CA PRO A 2 -13.62 -13.16 -6.66
C PRO A 2 -12.33 -13.53 -7.38
N TYR A 3 -11.28 -12.73 -7.19
CA TYR A 3 -9.94 -13.07 -7.72
C TYR A 3 -9.33 -14.24 -6.96
N TRP A 4 -9.71 -14.40 -5.70
CA TRP A 4 -9.27 -15.47 -4.83
C TRP A 4 -10.29 -15.73 -3.73
N GLU A 5 -10.37 -16.99 -3.31
CA GLU A 5 -11.28 -17.46 -2.28
C GLU A 5 -10.59 -18.55 -1.45
N ALA A 6 -10.80 -18.51 -0.14
CA ALA A 6 -10.36 -19.55 0.78
C ALA A 6 -11.39 -19.78 1.88
N THR A 7 -11.48 -21.02 2.34
CA THR A 7 -12.28 -21.39 3.50
C THR A 7 -11.36 -21.60 4.70
N VAL A 8 -11.69 -21.00 5.83
CA VAL A 8 -10.93 -21.05 7.07
C VAL A 8 -11.81 -21.66 8.15
N ASN A 9 -11.30 -22.64 8.90
CA ASN A 9 -12.03 -23.30 9.98
C ASN A 9 -12.08 -22.45 11.27
N LEU A 10 -12.47 -21.17 11.15
CA LEU A 10 -12.62 -20.23 12.25
C LEU A 10 -13.89 -19.38 12.07
N PRO A 11 -14.55 -18.97 13.17
CA PRO A 11 -15.63 -17.97 13.17
C PRO A 11 -15.26 -16.66 12.49
N ALA A 12 -16.23 -16.04 11.82
CA ALA A 12 -16.01 -14.84 11.01
C ALA A 12 -15.47 -13.66 11.82
N GLU A 13 -15.90 -13.54 13.08
CA GLU A 13 -15.42 -12.52 14.01
C GLU A 13 -13.91 -12.63 14.25
N MET A 14 -13.41 -13.84 14.51
CA MET A 14 -11.99 -14.06 14.74
C MET A 14 -11.17 -13.82 13.47
N VAL A 15 -11.66 -14.29 12.33
CA VAL A 15 -11.01 -14.06 11.03
C VAL A 15 -10.96 -12.57 10.70
N TYR A 16 -12.05 -11.84 10.96
CA TYR A 16 -12.12 -10.40 10.76
C TYR A 16 -11.06 -9.66 11.56
N HIS A 17 -11.02 -9.88 12.89
CA HIS A 17 -10.06 -9.19 13.75
C HIS A 17 -8.61 -9.58 13.43
N ALA A 18 -8.36 -10.84 13.09
CA ALA A 18 -7.05 -11.31 12.65
C ALA A 18 -6.57 -10.59 11.39
N ILE A 19 -7.41 -10.51 10.35
CA ILE A 19 -7.07 -9.81 9.10
C ILE A 19 -6.92 -8.32 9.36
N LEU A 20 -7.81 -7.71 10.15
CA LEU A 20 -7.75 -6.28 10.47
C LEU A 20 -6.43 -5.93 11.18
N ASN A 21 -6.02 -6.73 12.16
CA ASN A 21 -4.76 -6.52 12.87
C ASN A 21 -3.54 -6.75 11.95
N TYR A 22 -3.59 -7.77 11.08
CA TYR A 22 -2.55 -8.02 10.08
C TYR A 22 -2.36 -6.85 9.11
N VAL A 23 -3.46 -6.22 8.68
CA VAL A 23 -3.44 -5.02 7.83
C VAL A 23 -2.92 -3.82 8.60
N LYS A 24 -3.45 -3.54 9.80
CA LYS A 24 -3.03 -2.40 10.65
C LYS A 24 -1.56 -2.47 11.05
N ALA A 25 -0.99 -3.66 11.16
CA ALA A 25 0.42 -3.90 11.44
C ALA A 25 1.34 -3.69 10.23
N GLY A 26 0.79 -3.33 9.06
CA GLY A 26 1.56 -3.13 7.83
C GLY A 26 2.16 -4.41 7.25
N LYS A 27 1.74 -5.59 7.74
CA LYS A 27 2.21 -6.89 7.26
C LYS A 27 1.55 -7.28 5.93
N PHE A 28 0.30 -6.86 5.73
CA PHE A 28 -0.41 -7.01 4.45
C PHE A 28 0.28 -6.21 3.32
N SER A 29 0.40 -4.89 3.50
CA SER A 29 1.25 -4.00 2.69
C SER A 29 1.78 -2.88 3.58
N LYS A 30 3.04 -2.49 3.40
CA LYS A 30 3.64 -1.42 4.20
C LYS A 30 2.99 -0.09 3.84
N GLY A 31 2.45 0.61 4.85
CA GLY A 31 1.72 1.86 4.63
C GLY A 31 0.30 1.66 4.09
N ALA A 32 -0.25 0.45 4.18
CA ALA A 32 -1.64 0.19 3.84
C ALA A 32 -2.59 1.05 4.68
N LYS A 33 -3.59 1.65 4.04
CA LYS A 33 -4.63 2.46 4.67
C LYS A 33 -5.96 1.72 4.60
N VAL A 34 -6.60 1.56 5.75
CA VAL A 34 -7.97 1.04 5.80
C VAL A 34 -8.93 2.16 5.37
N LYS A 35 -9.73 1.93 4.32
CA LYS A 35 -10.66 2.92 3.78
C LYS A 35 -12.09 2.71 4.26
N ARG A 36 -12.50 1.45 4.43
CA ARG A 36 -13.85 1.10 4.85
C ARG A 36 -13.82 -0.21 5.65
N LEU A 37 -14.67 -0.27 6.67
CA LEU A 37 -14.87 -1.43 7.53
C LEU A 37 -16.37 -1.68 7.65
N MET A 38 -16.78 -2.95 7.63
CA MET A 38 -18.08 -3.39 8.14
C MET A 38 -17.85 -4.68 8.91
N GLU A 39 -17.98 -4.64 10.22
CA GLU A 39 -17.78 -5.79 11.09
C GLU A 39 -18.92 -6.82 10.93
N PRO A 40 -18.63 -8.13 10.94
CA PRO A 40 -17.34 -8.82 10.74
C PRO A 40 -17.09 -9.22 9.27
N THR A 41 -17.77 -8.58 8.32
CA THR A 41 -17.94 -9.12 6.96
C THR A 41 -17.08 -8.46 5.90
N TYR A 42 -16.50 -7.29 6.16
CA TYR A 42 -15.85 -6.50 5.11
C TYR A 42 -14.71 -5.61 5.59
N ILE A 43 -13.59 -5.68 4.88
CA ILE A 43 -12.42 -4.81 5.05
C ILE A 43 -11.98 -4.31 3.67
N GLU A 44 -11.95 -2.98 3.49
CA GLU A 44 -11.42 -2.32 2.30
C GLU A 44 -10.08 -1.64 2.62
N VAL A 45 -9.05 -2.02 1.88
CA VAL A 45 -7.67 -1.61 2.10
C VAL A 45 -7.13 -0.98 0.84
N GLU A 46 -6.54 0.20 0.95
CA GLU A 46 -5.67 0.80 -0.07
C GLU A 46 -4.23 0.45 0.28
N PRO A 47 -3.54 -0.39 -0.52
CA PRO A 47 -2.16 -0.75 -0.24
C PRO A 47 -1.22 0.45 -0.31
N GLY A 48 -0.14 0.47 0.49
CA GLY A 48 0.81 1.60 0.48
C GLY A 48 1.70 1.67 -0.77
N ASP A 49 1.76 0.59 -1.56
CA ASP A 49 2.39 0.52 -2.87
C ASP A 49 1.39 0.66 -4.03
N ALA A 50 0.13 1.06 -3.75
CA ALA A 50 -0.84 1.43 -4.77
C ALA A 50 -0.29 2.59 -5.62
N ALA A 51 -0.24 2.40 -6.93
CA ALA A 51 0.27 3.38 -7.88
C ALA A 51 -0.87 4.24 -8.45
N PHE A 52 -2.07 3.68 -8.56
CA PHE A 52 -3.21 4.28 -9.22
C PHE A 52 -4.49 4.21 -8.36
N GLY A 53 -4.33 4.17 -7.03
CA GLY A 53 -5.45 4.15 -6.08
C GLY A 53 -6.18 2.80 -6.05
N GLU A 54 -5.48 1.72 -6.35
CA GLU A 54 -6.01 0.35 -6.29
C GLU A 54 -6.52 0.02 -4.89
N ARG A 55 -7.67 -0.65 -4.81
CA ARG A 55 -8.25 -1.07 -3.52
C ARG A 55 -8.42 -2.57 -3.47
N VAL A 56 -8.05 -3.15 -2.34
CA VAL A 56 -8.29 -4.55 -2.02
C VAL A 56 -9.51 -4.63 -1.13
N LYS A 57 -10.50 -5.41 -1.57
CA LYS A 57 -11.77 -5.64 -0.90
C LYS A 57 -11.77 -7.07 -0.37
N ILE A 58 -11.67 -7.21 0.94
CA ILE A 58 -11.69 -8.48 1.64
C ILE A 58 -13.10 -8.67 2.19
N ARG A 59 -13.78 -9.72 1.74
CA ARG A 59 -15.10 -10.12 2.22
C ARG A 59 -14.97 -11.39 3.05
N ILE A 60 -15.71 -11.46 4.14
CA ILE A 60 -15.74 -12.58 5.06
C ILE A 60 -17.20 -13.00 5.20
N THR A 61 -17.52 -14.21 4.77
CA THR A 61 -18.87 -14.76 4.83
C THR A 61 -18.89 -15.88 5.88
N PRO A 62 -19.71 -15.76 6.94
CA PRO A 62 -19.84 -16.81 7.94
C PRO A 62 -20.53 -18.04 7.33
N GLN A 63 -20.02 -19.23 7.63
CA GLN A 63 -20.56 -20.54 7.25
C GLN A 63 -20.63 -21.45 8.48
N GLY A 64 -21.36 -21.01 9.51
CA GLY A 64 -21.45 -21.71 10.79
C GLY A 64 -20.21 -21.48 11.65
N ASP A 65 -19.47 -22.54 11.94
CA ASP A 65 -18.19 -22.53 12.67
C ASP A 65 -16.98 -22.15 11.78
N ARG A 66 -17.20 -22.08 10.47
CA ARG A 66 -16.19 -21.74 9.45
C ARG A 66 -16.49 -20.41 8.80
N SER A 67 -15.50 -19.87 8.10
CA SER A 67 -15.65 -18.63 7.34
C SER A 67 -15.04 -18.75 5.97
N GLN A 68 -15.72 -18.18 4.99
CA GLN A 68 -15.20 -18.03 3.64
C GLN A 68 -14.64 -16.62 3.47
N VAL A 69 -13.38 -16.52 3.07
CA VAL A 69 -12.68 -15.27 2.81
C VAL A 69 -12.53 -15.10 1.31
N GLN A 70 -13.05 -13.99 0.78
CA GLN A 70 -12.95 -13.62 -0.62
C GLN A 70 -12.13 -12.35 -0.78
N LEU A 71 -11.21 -12.36 -1.74
CA LEU A 71 -10.37 -11.22 -2.06
C LEU A 71 -10.73 -10.70 -3.46
N ASN A 72 -11.07 -9.42 -3.51
CA ASN A 72 -11.42 -8.70 -4.72
C ASN A 72 -10.51 -7.48 -4.90
N PHE A 73 -10.21 -7.13 -6.14
CA PHE A 73 -9.42 -5.94 -6.45
C PHE A 73 -10.26 -4.93 -7.23
N ASP A 74 -10.13 -3.67 -6.85
CA ASP A 74 -10.68 -2.54 -7.58
C ASP A 74 -9.55 -1.87 -8.37
N PHE A 75 -9.51 -2.14 -9.67
CA PHE A 75 -8.54 -1.60 -10.61
C PHE A 75 -9.10 -0.43 -11.45
N ARG A 76 -10.18 0.23 -11.01
CA ARG A 76 -10.78 1.34 -11.76
C ARG A 76 -9.77 2.44 -12.13
N GLY A 77 -8.88 2.79 -11.21
CA GLY A 77 -7.83 3.77 -11.48
C GLY A 77 -6.86 3.32 -12.58
N VAL A 78 -6.45 2.05 -12.55
CA VAL A 78 -5.61 1.44 -13.59
C VAL A 78 -6.35 1.43 -14.94
N ALA A 79 -7.63 1.08 -14.95
CA ALA A 79 -8.45 1.07 -16.15
C ALA A 79 -8.62 2.47 -16.78
N ALA A 80 -8.75 3.51 -15.95
CA ALA A 80 -8.81 4.89 -16.42
C ALA A 80 -7.50 5.33 -17.09
N VAL A 81 -6.35 5.00 -16.50
CA VAL A 81 -5.03 5.24 -17.11
C VAL A 81 -4.89 4.48 -18.42
N TRP A 82 -5.37 3.24 -18.49
CA TRP A 82 -5.36 2.45 -19.72
C TRP A 82 -6.17 3.11 -20.84
N LEU A 83 -7.39 3.56 -20.54
CA LEU A 83 -8.23 4.27 -21.52
C LEU A 83 -7.57 5.56 -22.02
N ALA A 84 -6.90 6.30 -21.14
CA ALA A 84 -6.20 7.52 -21.52
C ALA A 84 -5.00 7.25 -22.44
N LEU A 85 -4.18 6.24 -22.13
CA LEU A 85 -3.05 5.84 -22.99
C LEU A 85 -3.55 5.35 -24.34
N PHE A 86 -4.56 4.47 -24.35
CA PHE A 86 -5.16 3.97 -25.58
C PHE A 86 -5.71 5.09 -26.47
N ALA A 87 -6.41 6.06 -25.88
CA ALA A 87 -6.91 7.21 -26.62
C ALA A 87 -5.78 8.09 -27.19
N PHE A 88 -4.72 8.32 -26.40
CA PHE A 88 -3.54 9.06 -26.85
C PHE A 88 -2.87 8.38 -28.06
N ASP A 89 -2.71 7.06 -28.01
CA ASP A 89 -2.09 6.30 -29.10
C ASP A 89 -2.95 6.26 -30.36
N LEU A 90 -4.28 6.19 -30.20
CA LEU A 90 -5.19 6.25 -31.34
C LEU A 90 -5.09 7.60 -32.07
N VAL A 91 -4.95 8.70 -31.33
CA VAL A 91 -4.70 10.03 -31.89
C VAL A 91 -3.32 10.09 -32.56
N ALA A 92 -2.28 9.58 -31.91
CA ALA A 92 -0.93 9.56 -32.46
C ALA A 92 -0.85 8.75 -33.77
N LEU A 93 -1.55 7.61 -33.84
CA LEU A 93 -1.64 6.79 -35.05
C LEU A 93 -2.30 7.55 -36.20
N ILE A 94 -3.39 8.28 -35.95
CA ILE A 94 -4.09 9.08 -36.98
C ILE A 94 -3.19 10.20 -37.51
N ILE A 95 -2.39 10.83 -36.65
CA ILE A 95 -1.52 11.95 -37.06
C ILE A 95 -0.28 11.44 -37.80
N THR A 96 0.43 10.49 -37.20
CA THR A 96 1.76 10.06 -37.67
C THR A 96 1.70 9.00 -38.75
N HIS A 97 0.58 8.27 -38.86
CA HIS A 97 0.43 7.09 -39.72
C HIS A 97 1.50 6.00 -39.47
N ASP A 98 2.21 6.05 -38.33
CA ASP A 98 3.26 5.09 -38.00
C ASP A 98 2.69 3.95 -37.14
N ILE A 99 2.48 2.80 -37.78
CA ILE A 99 1.97 1.59 -37.12
C ILE A 99 2.96 1.02 -36.10
N ARG A 100 4.24 1.40 -36.14
CA ARG A 100 5.27 0.93 -35.20
C ARG A 100 5.04 1.47 -33.79
N ALA A 101 4.34 2.60 -33.66
CA ALA A 101 3.91 3.13 -32.36
C ALA A 101 3.02 2.13 -31.58
N LEU A 102 2.24 1.30 -32.28
CA LEU A 102 1.39 0.27 -31.67
C LEU A 102 2.19 -0.89 -31.05
N ILE A 103 3.42 -1.15 -31.53
CA ILE A 103 4.29 -2.21 -30.98
C ILE A 103 4.81 -1.81 -29.60
N GLY A 104 5.22 -0.55 -29.43
CA GLY A 104 5.65 -0.01 -28.14
C GLY A 104 4.52 -0.05 -27.10
N LEU A 105 3.30 0.30 -27.53
CA LEU A 105 2.12 0.23 -26.67
C LEU A 105 1.79 -1.20 -26.25
N SER A 106 1.85 -2.19 -27.17
CA SER A 106 1.57 -3.59 -26.81
C SER A 106 2.53 -4.09 -25.73
N PHE A 107 3.81 -3.70 -25.82
CA PHE A 107 4.81 -3.98 -24.79
C PHE A 107 4.51 -3.29 -23.46
N ALA A 108 4.11 -2.01 -23.48
CA ALA A 108 3.72 -1.28 -22.27
C ALA A 108 2.48 -1.91 -21.60
N ILE A 109 1.49 -2.33 -22.40
CA ILE A 109 0.29 -3.05 -21.93
C ILE A 109 0.70 -4.38 -21.31
N MET A 110 1.57 -5.16 -21.96
CA MET A 110 2.06 -6.43 -21.43
C MET A 110 2.76 -6.25 -20.07
N ILE A 111 3.63 -5.23 -19.94
CA ILE A 111 4.30 -4.90 -18.68
C ILE A 111 3.28 -4.57 -17.59
N LEU A 112 2.24 -3.79 -17.90
CA LEU A 112 1.23 -3.39 -16.93
C LEU A 112 0.34 -4.57 -16.48
N ILE A 113 -0.03 -5.48 -17.39
CA ILE A 113 -0.71 -6.74 -17.07
C ILE A 113 0.17 -7.61 -16.16
N MET A 114 1.47 -7.68 -16.45
CA MET A 114 2.42 -8.43 -15.63
C MET A 114 2.55 -7.84 -14.22
N ILE A 115 2.62 -6.51 -14.09
CA ILE A 115 2.68 -5.81 -12.80
C ILE A 115 1.40 -6.07 -11.98
N THR A 116 0.22 -5.93 -12.59
CA THR A 116 -1.06 -6.15 -11.90
C THR A 116 -1.24 -7.61 -11.49
N GLY A 117 -0.91 -8.57 -12.36
CA GLY A 117 -0.94 -9.99 -12.03
C GLY A 117 0.03 -10.36 -10.91
N SER A 118 1.26 -9.84 -10.95
CA SER A 118 2.24 -10.02 -9.86
C SER A 118 1.76 -9.41 -8.54
N MET A 119 1.13 -8.24 -8.59
CA MET A 119 0.54 -7.59 -7.42
C MET A 119 -0.56 -8.47 -6.79
N VAL A 120 -1.50 -8.95 -7.60
CA VAL A 120 -2.59 -9.85 -7.17
C VAL A 120 -2.03 -11.10 -6.50
N GLY A 121 -1.08 -11.77 -7.17
CA GLY A 121 -0.45 -12.98 -6.65
C GLY A 121 0.26 -12.78 -5.31
N ARG A 122 0.98 -11.65 -5.14
CA ARG A 122 1.66 -11.33 -3.87
C ARG A 122 0.68 -11.16 -2.71
N TYR A 123 -0.48 -10.52 -2.94
CA TYR A 123 -1.49 -10.32 -1.90
C TYR A 123 -2.21 -11.61 -1.53
N MET A 124 -2.55 -12.42 -2.54
CA MET A 124 -3.14 -13.73 -2.33
C MET A 124 -2.20 -14.64 -1.52
N ASP A 125 -0.92 -14.71 -1.90
CA ASP A 125 0.07 -15.55 -1.20
C ASP A 125 0.26 -15.13 0.26
N ARG A 126 0.39 -13.82 0.53
CA ARG A 126 0.50 -13.29 1.90
C ARG A 126 -0.71 -13.61 2.75
N LEU A 127 -1.92 -13.34 2.23
CA LEU A 127 -3.15 -13.57 2.98
C LEU A 127 -3.38 -15.07 3.19
N SER A 128 -3.12 -15.90 2.19
CA SER A 128 -3.22 -17.37 2.29
C SER A 128 -2.29 -17.93 3.37
N LYS A 129 -1.01 -17.55 3.34
CA LYS A 129 -0.03 -17.94 4.36
C LYS A 129 -0.43 -17.49 5.76
N PHE A 130 -0.93 -16.27 5.87
CA PHE A 130 -1.40 -15.73 7.14
C PHE A 130 -2.61 -16.50 7.67
N LEU A 131 -3.64 -16.73 6.85
CA LEU A 131 -4.83 -17.45 7.27
C LEU A 131 -4.53 -18.91 7.64
N SER A 132 -3.66 -19.57 6.88
CA SER A 132 -3.18 -20.92 7.22
C SER A 132 -2.46 -20.94 8.58
N PHE A 133 -1.65 -19.92 8.88
CA PHE A 133 -1.00 -19.79 10.19
C PHE A 133 -2.01 -19.57 11.33
N VAL A 134 -3.00 -18.70 11.15
CA VAL A 134 -4.04 -18.42 12.16
C VAL A 134 -4.91 -19.65 12.40
N GLU A 135 -5.24 -20.39 11.34
CA GLU A 135 -5.98 -21.64 11.43
C GLU A 135 -5.22 -22.73 12.19
N GLN A 136 -3.92 -22.89 11.92
CA GLN A 136 -3.07 -23.87 12.62
C GLN A 136 -2.86 -23.54 14.10
N THR A 137 -2.72 -22.25 14.42
CA THR A 137 -2.43 -21.81 15.79
C THR A 137 -3.67 -21.61 16.63
N GLY A 138 -4.84 -21.37 16.00
CA GLY A 138 -6.09 -21.06 16.70
C GLY A 138 -6.06 -19.75 17.49
N VAL A 139 -4.95 -19.00 17.40
CA VAL A 139 -4.70 -17.77 18.15
C VAL A 139 -4.60 -16.63 17.16
N ILE A 140 -5.28 -15.53 17.45
CA ILE A 140 -5.11 -14.28 16.71
C ILE A 140 -3.74 -13.72 17.08
N PRO A 141 -2.75 -13.69 16.17
CA PRO A 141 -1.45 -13.11 16.50
C PRO A 141 -1.66 -11.64 16.88
N GLU A 142 -1.24 -11.31 18.10
CA GLU A 142 -1.12 -9.93 18.53
C GLU A 142 0.01 -9.29 17.74
N PHE A 143 -0.35 -8.66 16.64
CA PHE A 143 0.55 -7.74 15.99
C PHE A 143 0.64 -6.50 16.89
N LYS A 144 1.63 -6.49 17.79
CA LYS A 144 2.10 -5.23 18.36
C LYS A 144 2.35 -4.33 17.15
N LYS A 145 1.54 -3.28 17.02
CA LYS A 145 1.95 -2.14 16.19
C LYS A 145 3.36 -1.85 16.68
N GLU A 146 4.36 -1.92 15.80
CA GLU A 146 5.55 -1.09 16.01
C GLU A 146 4.94 0.28 16.29
N ALA A 147 4.94 0.67 17.57
CA ALA A 147 4.34 1.91 17.97
C ALA A 147 4.95 2.92 17.01
N GLU A 148 4.11 3.67 16.29
CA GLU A 148 4.57 4.97 15.88
C GLU A 148 5.01 5.61 17.18
N GLU A 149 6.33 5.60 17.45
CA GLU A 149 6.94 6.40 18.48
C GLU A 149 6.31 7.77 18.27
N LYS A 150 5.43 8.16 19.20
CA LYS A 150 4.85 9.48 19.19
C LYS A 150 6.04 10.40 19.29
N LEU A 151 6.42 10.95 18.15
CA LEU A 151 7.52 11.88 18.08
C LEU A 151 7.16 13.03 19.03
N PRO A 152 8.10 13.52 19.83
CA PRO A 152 7.88 14.73 20.57
C PRO A 152 7.52 15.86 19.58
N ALA A 153 6.65 16.79 20.02
CA ALA A 153 5.96 17.73 19.14
C ALA A 153 6.92 18.62 18.32
N ASP A 154 8.14 18.83 18.80
CA ASP A 154 9.23 19.51 18.10
C ASP A 154 9.71 18.72 16.87
N VAL A 155 9.87 17.40 17.00
CA VAL A 155 10.30 16.51 15.92
C VAL A 155 9.18 16.30 14.90
N GLU A 156 7.93 16.27 15.35
CA GLU A 156 6.77 16.21 14.46
C GLU A 156 6.64 17.50 13.61
N ALA A 157 6.85 18.67 14.20
CA ALA A 157 6.88 19.94 13.46
C ALA A 157 8.03 19.99 12.43
N LEU A 158 9.20 19.44 12.77
CA LEU A 158 10.32 19.31 11.83
C LEU A 158 9.99 18.35 10.68
N TYR A 159 9.33 17.23 10.96
CA TYR A 159 8.89 16.26 9.96
C TYR A 159 7.86 16.85 8.99
N GLU A 160 6.85 17.56 9.50
CA GLU A 160 5.85 18.25 8.67
C GLU A 160 6.49 19.31 7.77
N ARG A 161 7.46 20.07 8.29
CA ARG A 161 8.21 21.07 7.51
C ARG A 161 9.04 20.44 6.40
N LEU A 162 9.66 19.29 6.67
CA LEU A 162 10.39 18.48 5.69
C LEU A 162 9.44 18.02 4.57
N ILE A 163 8.28 17.45 4.92
CA ILE A 163 7.27 17.06 3.93
C ILE A 163 6.89 18.25 3.07
N HIS A 164 6.44 19.35 3.68
CA HIS A 164 5.94 20.50 2.94
C HIS A 164 6.96 21.06 1.95
N THR A 165 8.24 21.08 2.34
CA THR A 165 9.31 21.59 1.47
C THR A 165 9.63 20.60 0.35
N TYR A 166 9.67 19.30 0.65
CA TYR A 166 9.83 18.26 -0.38
C TYR A 166 8.67 18.22 -1.38
N SER A 167 7.44 18.44 -0.90
CA SER A 167 6.26 18.63 -1.73
C SER A 167 6.44 19.81 -2.67
N ALA A 168 6.86 20.96 -2.13
CA ALA A 168 7.01 22.20 -2.90
C ALA A 168 8.13 22.13 -3.95
N VAL A 169 9.26 21.49 -3.62
CA VAL A 169 10.44 21.43 -4.49
C VAL A 169 10.36 20.29 -5.51
N TYR A 170 9.84 19.12 -5.11
CA TYR A 170 9.93 17.89 -5.91
C TYR A 170 8.57 17.30 -6.30
N GLY A 171 7.43 17.89 -5.85
CA GLY A 171 6.08 17.41 -6.15
C GLY A 171 5.79 15.99 -5.66
N ARG A 172 6.58 15.47 -4.70
CA ARG A 172 6.46 14.12 -4.13
C ARG A 172 6.61 14.17 -2.61
N ASP A 173 5.47 14.30 -1.96
CA ASP A 173 5.35 14.81 -0.59
C ASP A 173 5.97 13.91 0.47
N VAL A 174 5.42 12.71 0.66
CA VAL A 174 5.73 11.92 1.87
C VAL A 174 6.73 10.79 1.58
N ARG A 175 6.69 10.24 0.36
CA ARG A 175 7.40 8.98 0.04
C ARG A 175 8.92 9.14 -0.03
N MET A 176 9.43 10.30 -0.42
CA MET A 176 10.88 10.56 -0.47
C MET A 176 11.45 10.80 0.93
N VAL A 177 10.80 11.66 1.72
CA VAL A 177 11.18 11.95 3.11
C VAL A 177 11.21 10.64 3.91
N GLU A 178 10.14 9.85 3.81
CA GLU A 178 10.02 8.55 4.48
C GLU A 178 11.07 7.52 4.04
N ARG A 179 11.52 7.58 2.77
CA ARG A 179 12.61 6.71 2.28
C ARG A 179 13.96 7.10 2.88
N LYS A 180 14.24 8.41 2.98
CA LYS A 180 15.48 8.92 3.57
C LYS A 180 15.55 8.64 5.07
N ILE A 181 14.48 8.91 5.82
CA ILE A 181 14.36 8.56 7.24
C ILE A 181 14.64 7.07 7.45
N ARG A 182 14.04 6.21 6.63
CA ARG A 182 14.27 4.76 6.69
C ARG A 182 15.71 4.35 6.38
N SER A 183 16.41 5.10 5.54
CA SER A 183 17.84 4.87 5.27
C SER A 183 18.67 5.12 6.53
N TYR A 184 18.37 6.18 7.27
CA TYR A 184 19.02 6.49 8.55
C TYR A 184 18.64 5.49 9.65
N MET A 185 17.39 5.03 9.71
CA MET A 185 17.00 3.99 10.66
C MET A 185 17.74 2.66 10.43
N ARG A 186 18.07 2.33 9.17
CA ARG A 186 18.86 1.13 8.83
C ARG A 186 20.30 1.20 9.32
N THR A 187 20.83 2.39 9.62
CA THR A 187 22.15 2.55 10.24
C THR A 187 22.10 2.48 11.78
N GLY A 188 20.95 2.12 12.35
CA GLY A 188 20.76 1.97 13.80
C GLY A 188 20.23 3.21 14.51
N LEU A 189 19.84 4.26 13.77
CA LEU A 189 19.26 5.47 14.37
C LEU A 189 17.79 5.26 14.71
N SER A 190 17.34 5.88 15.81
CA SER A 190 15.91 5.99 16.13
C SER A 190 15.19 6.84 15.08
N ARG A 191 13.86 6.76 15.02
CA ARG A 191 13.08 7.54 14.05
C ARG A 191 13.26 9.05 14.27
N GLU A 192 13.33 9.48 15.53
CA GLU A 192 13.59 10.87 15.90
C GLU A 192 14.96 11.35 15.43
N GLU A 193 16.02 10.59 15.73
CA GLU A 193 17.37 10.92 15.30
C GLU A 193 17.48 10.94 13.77
N ALA A 194 16.79 10.02 13.08
CA ALA A 194 16.74 9.99 11.63
C ALA A 194 16.07 11.25 11.05
N ILE A 195 15.01 11.76 11.68
CA ILE A 195 14.35 13.01 11.27
C ILE A 195 15.24 14.22 11.54
N LYS A 196 15.86 14.31 12.72
CA LYS A 196 16.80 15.39 13.06
C LYS A 196 17.98 15.41 12.09
N LYS A 197 18.60 14.26 11.84
CA LYS A 197 19.73 14.12 10.93
C LYS A 197 19.37 14.46 9.48
N LEU A 198 18.16 14.09 9.04
CA LEU A 198 17.65 14.50 7.74
C LEU A 198 17.46 16.03 7.69
N ALA A 199 16.84 16.62 8.71
CA ALA A 199 16.66 18.07 8.81
C ALA A 199 18.00 18.83 8.82
N GLU A 200 19.02 18.32 9.51
CA GLU A 200 20.40 18.84 9.48
C GLU A 200 20.98 18.78 8.06
N SER A 201 20.92 17.60 7.42
CA SER A 201 21.50 17.40 6.08
C SER A 201 20.88 18.26 4.99
N GLU A 202 19.62 18.65 5.18
CA GLU A 202 18.85 19.48 4.26
C GLU A 202 18.86 20.98 4.68
N GLY A 203 19.58 21.34 5.75
CA GLY A 203 19.78 22.72 6.19
C GLY A 203 18.59 23.36 6.94
N PHE A 204 17.66 22.56 7.48
CA PHE A 204 16.50 23.07 8.23
C PHE A 204 16.80 23.44 9.69
N LEU A 205 17.97 23.04 10.22
CA LEU A 205 18.41 23.34 11.58
C LEU A 205 19.35 24.55 11.70
N GLU A 206 19.79 25.15 10.58
CA GLU A 206 20.61 26.38 10.58
C GLU A 206 19.92 27.53 9.85
N ARG A 207 19.07 28.25 10.60
CA ARG A 207 18.83 29.70 10.40
C ARG A 207 18.29 30.30 11.69
N ALA A 208 19.08 30.22 12.74
CA ALA A 208 18.97 31.06 13.91
C ALA A 208 20.33 31.71 14.13
N GLU A 209 20.77 32.53 13.17
CA GLU A 209 21.74 33.62 13.34
C GLU A 209 21.95 34.32 11.99
N LYS A 210 21.23 35.42 11.80
CA LYS A 210 21.71 36.68 11.22
C LYS A 210 20.65 37.75 11.37
#